data_AF-A0A4U3AJH9-F1
#
_entry.id   AF-A0A4U3AJH9-F1
#
_cell.length_a   1.000
_cell.length_b   1.000
_cell.length_c   1.000
_cell.angle_alpha   90.00
_cell.angle_beta   90.00
_cell.angle_gamma   90.00
#
_symmetry.space_group_name_H-M   'P 1'
#
loop_
_entity.id
_entity.type
_entity.pdbx_description
1 polymer ?
#
loop_
_entity_poly.entity_id
_entity_poly.type
_entity_poly.pdbx_seq_one_letter_code
_entity_poly.pdbx_strand_id
1 'polypeptide(L)'
;ELIREDETLDEVKKSKTRIIIMTVLGVLLVSTGYYFMVNIKMFAELGFIIATIVTTLGTYFIFSSLLPFFVMKIKGNKKRNETGLNSFTYAQLRFRVNSLSRVLGTVAMLIALGAGAMTAGMAFQKNVGIMTDFSRVYDVVIHDPNDQDNAALKEMKIVEESKYKYKVDGEAVYYLRNNLTAKPPLV
;
A
#
# COMPACT_ATOMS: atom_id res chain seq x y z
N GLU A 1 -31.72 -2.23 -40.86
CA GLU A 1 -30.28 -2.21 -40.56
C GLU A 1 -30.05 -2.29 -39.04
N LEU A 2 -30.54 -3.37 -38.42
CA LEU A 2 -30.50 -3.59 -36.95
C LEU A 2 -30.12 -5.05 -36.63
N ILE A 3 -29.13 -5.58 -37.34
CA ILE A 3 -28.64 -6.95 -37.12
C ILE A 3 -27.12 -6.89 -37.22
N ARG A 4 -26.44 -6.25 -36.26
CA ARG A 4 -24.97 -6.27 -36.16
C ARG A 4 -24.40 -5.58 -34.91
N GLU A 5 -25.07 -5.68 -33.75
CA GLU A 5 -24.54 -5.02 -32.54
C GLU A 5 -24.46 -5.90 -31.29
N ASP A 6 -24.70 -7.22 -31.42
CA ASP A 6 -24.73 -8.13 -30.27
C ASP A 6 -23.89 -9.41 -30.44
N GLU A 7 -22.95 -9.44 -31.39
CA GLU A 7 -22.16 -10.66 -31.68
C GLU A 7 -20.65 -10.49 -31.55
N THR A 8 -20.21 -9.70 -30.57
CA THR A 8 -18.84 -9.80 -30.02
C THR A 8 -18.84 -9.64 -28.50
N LEU A 9 -19.79 -10.27 -27.80
CA LEU A 9 -19.59 -10.56 -26.39
C LEU A 9 -18.58 -11.69 -26.28
N ASP A 10 -17.31 -11.32 -26.39
CA ASP A 10 -16.11 -12.11 -26.16
C ASP A 10 -16.36 -13.16 -25.06
N GLU A 11 -16.73 -14.38 -25.48
CA GLU A 11 -16.61 -15.56 -24.65
C GLU A 11 -15.12 -15.84 -24.50
N VAL A 12 -14.42 -15.02 -23.72
CA VAL A 12 -13.19 -15.48 -23.06
C VAL A 12 -13.66 -16.46 -22.01
N LYS A 13 -13.92 -17.69 -22.46
CA LYS A 13 -14.08 -18.91 -21.69
C LYS A 13 -12.74 -19.10 -20.97
N LYS A 14 -12.45 -18.29 -19.94
CA LYS A 14 -11.25 -18.39 -19.12
C LYS A 14 -11.22 -19.84 -18.65
N SER A 15 -10.27 -20.61 -19.18
CA SER A 15 -10.21 -22.04 -18.88
C SER A 15 -10.05 -22.19 -17.37
N LYS A 16 -10.71 -23.20 -16.82
CA LYS A 16 -10.60 -23.59 -15.40
C LYS A 16 -9.15 -23.56 -14.92
N THR A 17 -8.27 -24.06 -15.77
CA THR A 17 -6.82 -24.13 -15.61
C THR A 17 -6.16 -22.75 -15.52
N ARG A 18 -6.52 -21.80 -16.39
CA ARG A 18 -5.96 -20.43 -16.37
C ARG A 18 -6.30 -19.71 -15.06
N ILE A 19 -7.51 -19.89 -14.54
CA ILE A 19 -7.93 -19.29 -13.27
C ILE A 19 -7.07 -19.85 -12.13
N ILE A 20 -6.92 -21.18 -12.06
CA ILE A 20 -6.11 -21.86 -11.04
C ILE A 20 -4.64 -21.40 -11.11
N ILE A 21 -4.05 -21.37 -12.30
CA ILE A 21 -2.67 -20.91 -12.51
C ILE A 21 -2.49 -19.48 -12.00
N MET A 22 -3.41 -18.56 -12.35
CA MET A 22 -3.32 -17.17 -11.90
C MET A 22 -3.51 -17.03 -10.39
N THR A 23 -4.37 -17.84 -9.77
CA THR A 23 -4.50 -17.85 -8.31
C THR A 23 -3.22 -18.32 -7.63
N VAL A 24 -2.65 -19.43 -8.08
CA VAL A 24 -1.40 -19.98 -7.51
C VAL A 24 -0.25 -19.00 -7.70
N LEU A 25 -0.11 -18.42 -8.90
CA LEU A 25 0.90 -17.42 -9.19
C LEU A 25 0.75 -16.17 -8.30
N GLY A 26 -0.48 -15.68 -8.12
CA GLY A 26 -0.78 -14.55 -7.25
C GLY A 26 -0.39 -14.81 -5.79
N VAL A 27 -0.71 -16.00 -5.27
CA VAL A 27 -0.32 -16.40 -3.90
C VAL A 27 1.21 -16.51 -3.76
N LEU A 28 1.90 -17.08 -4.75
CA LEU A 28 3.36 -17.15 -4.76
C LEU A 28 4.01 -15.76 -4.77
N LEU A 29 3.51 -14.84 -5.59
CA LEU A 29 3.98 -13.44 -5.63
C LEU A 29 3.81 -12.77 -4.26
N VAL A 30 2.61 -12.83 -3.66
CA VAL A 30 2.38 -12.23 -2.34
C VAL A 30 3.27 -12.87 -1.27
N SER A 31 3.44 -14.19 -1.28
CA SER A 31 4.32 -14.90 -0.34
C SER A 31 5.78 -14.49 -0.49
N THR A 32 6.23 -14.29 -1.73
CA THR A 32 7.59 -13.84 -2.03
C THR A 32 7.81 -12.41 -1.53
N GLY A 33 6.86 -11.50 -1.78
CA GLY A 33 6.93 -10.15 -1.25
C GLY A 33 6.93 -10.11 0.29
N TYR A 34 6.16 -10.99 0.94
CA TYR A 34 6.20 -11.16 2.40
C TYR A 34 7.56 -11.65 2.89
N TYR A 35 8.19 -12.59 2.18
CA TYR A 35 9.54 -13.06 2.49
C TYR A 35 10.58 -11.93 2.46
N PHE A 36 10.49 -11.03 1.48
CA PHE A 36 11.35 -9.84 1.43
C PHE A 36 11.13 -8.89 2.61
N MET A 37 9.88 -8.72 3.05
CA MET A 37 9.58 -7.89 4.23
C MET A 37 10.08 -8.51 5.54
N VAL A 38 10.00 -9.82 5.72
CA VAL A 38 10.55 -10.49 6.91
C VAL A 38 12.07 -10.34 6.98
N ASN A 39 12.74 -10.38 5.82
CA ASN A 39 14.18 -10.26 5.70
C ASN A 39 14.63 -8.81 5.38
N ILE A 40 13.85 -7.81 5.79
CA ILE A 40 14.15 -6.41 5.45
C ILE A 40 15.49 -5.92 5.98
N LYS A 41 16.01 -6.53 7.06
CA LYS A 41 17.37 -6.25 7.57
C LYS A 41 18.48 -6.62 6.58
N MET A 42 18.25 -7.63 5.74
CA MET A 42 19.22 -8.11 4.75
C MET A 42 19.11 -7.35 3.43
N PHE A 43 17.87 -7.02 3.01
CA PHE A 43 17.61 -6.40 1.70
C PHE A 43 17.41 -4.88 1.76
N ALA A 44 17.32 -4.30 2.96
CA ALA A 44 17.16 -2.88 3.23
C ALA A 44 16.06 -2.22 2.35
N GLU A 45 16.31 -1.01 1.85
CA GLU A 45 15.34 -0.25 1.05
C GLU A 45 14.97 -0.94 -0.27
N LEU A 46 15.90 -1.63 -0.91
CA LEU A 46 15.63 -2.39 -2.13
C LEU A 46 14.62 -3.51 -1.89
N GLY A 47 14.73 -4.20 -0.74
CA GLY A 47 13.75 -5.22 -0.32
C GLY A 47 12.34 -4.66 -0.18
N PHE A 48 12.21 -3.44 0.34
CA PHE A 48 10.93 -2.76 0.47
C PHE A 48 10.31 -2.40 -0.89
N ILE A 49 11.11 -1.86 -1.83
CA ILE A 49 10.64 -1.50 -3.18
C ILE A 49 10.18 -2.76 -3.92
N ILE A 50 11.00 -3.81 -3.91
CA ILE A 50 10.69 -5.08 -4.56
C ILE A 50 9.43 -5.70 -3.94
N ALA A 51 9.34 -5.75 -2.61
CA ALA A 51 8.17 -6.28 -1.92
C ALA A 51 6.90 -5.53 -2.32
N THR A 52 6.94 -4.20 -2.42
CA THR A 52 5.79 -3.37 -2.81
C THR A 52 5.30 -3.70 -4.22
N ILE A 53 6.23 -3.78 -5.20
CA ILE A 53 5.87 -4.08 -6.58
C ILE A 53 5.30 -5.51 -6.69
N VAL A 54 5.99 -6.47 -6.10
CA VAL A 54 5.64 -7.90 -6.17
C VAL A 54 4.30 -8.19 -5.48
N THR A 55 4.05 -7.62 -4.30
CA THR A 55 2.77 -7.79 -3.58
C THR A 55 1.61 -7.10 -4.29
N THR A 56 1.83 -5.93 -4.91
CA THR A 56 0.80 -5.23 -5.69
C THR A 56 0.38 -6.06 -6.91
N LEU A 57 1.35 -6.58 -7.67
CA LEU A 57 1.09 -7.47 -8.80
C LEU A 57 0.40 -8.78 -8.37
N GLY A 58 0.87 -9.40 -7.29
CA GLY A 58 0.27 -10.62 -6.75
C GLY A 58 -1.19 -10.41 -6.31
N THR A 59 -1.48 -9.29 -5.65
CA THR A 59 -2.84 -8.93 -5.23
C THR A 59 -3.76 -8.77 -6.43
N TYR A 60 -3.30 -8.13 -7.51
CA TYR A 60 -4.08 -8.02 -8.76
C TYR A 60 -4.46 -9.40 -9.33
N PHE A 61 -3.51 -10.34 -9.37
CA PHE A 61 -3.77 -11.71 -9.84
C PHE A 61 -4.72 -12.49 -8.93
N ILE A 62 -4.60 -12.30 -7.61
CA ILE A 62 -5.54 -12.87 -6.64
C ILE A 62 -6.94 -12.34 -6.93
N PHE A 63 -7.17 -11.02 -6.90
CA PHE A 63 -8.50 -10.45 -7.15
C PHE A 63 -9.10 -10.82 -8.52
N SER A 64 -8.27 -10.87 -9.58
CA SER A 64 -8.70 -11.26 -10.93
C SER A 64 -9.14 -12.74 -11.05
N SER A 65 -8.64 -13.61 -10.15
CA SER A 65 -8.92 -15.04 -10.14
C SER A 65 -9.88 -15.48 -9.02
N LEU A 66 -10.03 -14.67 -7.96
CA LEU A 66 -10.82 -14.99 -6.76
C LEU A 66 -12.32 -15.07 -7.06
N LEU A 67 -12.86 -14.15 -7.86
CA LEU A 67 -14.28 -14.15 -8.24
C LEU A 67 -14.65 -15.36 -9.12
N PRO A 68 -13.92 -15.65 -10.23
CA PRO A 68 -14.15 -16.88 -10.99
C PRO A 68 -13.99 -18.15 -10.15
N PHE A 69 -13.02 -18.18 -9.23
CA PHE A 69 -12.80 -19.32 -8.33
C PHE A 69 -13.98 -19.53 -7.37
N PHE A 70 -14.50 -18.47 -6.75
CA PHE A 70 -15.69 -18.54 -5.88
C PHE A 70 -16.92 -19.02 -6.64
N VAL A 71 -17.17 -18.46 -7.83
CA VAL A 71 -18.27 -18.87 -8.71
C VAL A 71 -18.15 -20.35 -9.08
N MET A 72 -16.93 -20.81 -9.35
CA MET A 72 -16.66 -22.20 -9.68
C MET A 72 -16.83 -23.15 -8.49
N LYS A 73 -16.48 -22.72 -7.28
CA LYS A 73 -16.69 -23.47 -6.04
C LYS A 73 -18.18 -23.61 -5.71
N ILE A 74 -18.96 -22.54 -5.89
CA ILE A 74 -20.43 -22.55 -5.76
C ILE A 74 -21.04 -23.50 -6.80
N LYS A 75 -20.58 -23.45 -8.06
CA LYS A 75 -21.05 -24.31 -9.15
C LYS A 75 -20.63 -25.79 -8.99
N GLY A 76 -19.54 -26.08 -8.29
CA GLY A 76 -19.04 -27.44 -8.06
C GLY A 76 -19.99 -28.33 -7.25
N ASN A 77 -20.98 -27.74 -6.57
CA ASN A 77 -21.98 -28.48 -5.82
C ASN A 77 -23.09 -29.02 -6.76
N LYS A 78 -22.74 -30.01 -7.60
CA LYS A 78 -23.61 -30.62 -8.64
C LYS A 78 -24.98 -31.04 -8.13
N LYS A 79 -25.09 -31.46 -6.85
CA LYS A 79 -26.33 -31.95 -6.22
C LYS A 79 -27.46 -30.90 -6.14
N ARG A 80 -27.16 -29.60 -6.21
CA ARG A 80 -28.16 -28.49 -6.23
C ARG A 80 -28.25 -27.74 -7.56
N ASN A 81 -27.28 -27.94 -8.45
CA ASN A 81 -27.06 -27.11 -9.64
C ASN A 81 -27.65 -27.71 -10.93
N GLU A 82 -27.90 -29.03 -10.97
CA GLU A 82 -28.39 -29.74 -12.16
C GLU A 82 -29.84 -30.26 -12.05
N THR A 83 -30.56 -29.96 -10.96
CA THR A 83 -31.98 -30.30 -10.81
C THR A 83 -32.89 -29.16 -11.26
N GLY A 84 -33.56 -29.32 -12.39
CA GLY A 84 -34.71 -28.50 -12.83
C GLY A 84 -34.41 -27.02 -13.07
N LEU A 85 -35.33 -26.15 -12.60
CA LEU A 85 -35.39 -24.70 -12.86
C LEU A 85 -34.09 -23.94 -12.50
N ASN A 86 -33.32 -24.46 -11.54
CA ASN A 86 -32.05 -23.87 -11.12
C ASN A 86 -31.06 -23.76 -12.29
N SER A 87 -31.02 -24.74 -13.19
CA SER A 87 -30.11 -24.73 -14.35
C SER A 87 -30.30 -23.50 -15.25
N PHE A 88 -31.56 -23.06 -15.43
CA PHE A 88 -31.91 -21.89 -16.22
C PHE A 88 -31.58 -20.58 -15.49
N THR A 89 -31.90 -20.50 -14.20
CA THR A 89 -31.52 -19.37 -13.34
C THR A 89 -29.99 -19.22 -13.24
N TYR A 90 -29.26 -20.33 -13.13
CA TYR A 90 -27.79 -20.32 -13.09
C TYR A 90 -27.16 -19.90 -14.43
N ALA A 91 -27.79 -20.23 -15.57
CA ALA A 91 -27.32 -19.76 -16.88
C ALA A 91 -27.41 -18.23 -16.99
N GLN A 92 -28.51 -17.62 -16.53
CA GLN A 92 -28.68 -16.16 -16.51
C GLN A 92 -27.82 -15.47 -15.46
N LEU A 93 -27.72 -16.06 -14.25
CA LEU A 93 -26.85 -15.58 -13.20
C LEU A 93 -25.39 -15.60 -13.63
N ARG A 94 -24.95 -16.60 -14.41
CA ARG A 94 -23.57 -16.71 -14.92
C ARG A 94 -23.19 -15.53 -15.82
N PHE A 95 -24.09 -15.05 -16.67
CA PHE A 95 -23.81 -13.91 -17.55
C PHE A 95 -23.68 -12.61 -16.75
N ARG A 96 -24.60 -12.36 -15.81
CA ARG A 96 -24.57 -11.18 -14.95
C ARG A 96 -23.45 -11.20 -13.92
N VAL A 97 -23.18 -12.34 -13.29
CA VAL A 97 -22.12 -12.45 -12.28
C VAL A 97 -20.75 -12.20 -12.91
N ASN A 98 -20.49 -12.62 -14.15
CA ASN A 98 -19.19 -12.37 -14.79
C ASN A 98 -18.95 -10.87 -15.06
N SER A 99 -19.97 -10.12 -15.48
CA SER A 99 -19.86 -8.67 -15.71
C SER A 99 -19.88 -7.88 -14.40
N LEU A 100 -20.81 -8.17 -13.47
CA LEU A 100 -20.90 -7.48 -12.17
C LEU A 100 -19.68 -7.75 -11.29
N SER A 101 -19.13 -8.97 -11.31
CA SER A 101 -17.92 -9.30 -10.54
C SER A 101 -16.73 -8.46 -10.98
N ARG A 102 -16.60 -8.16 -12.28
CA ARG A 102 -15.49 -7.34 -12.76
C ARG A 102 -15.56 -5.93 -12.19
N VAL A 103 -16.73 -5.29 -12.28
CA VAL A 103 -16.95 -3.93 -11.78
C VAL A 103 -16.82 -3.87 -10.25
N LEU A 104 -17.47 -4.78 -9.53
CA LEU A 104 -17.39 -4.85 -8.08
C LEU A 104 -15.97 -5.12 -7.60
N GLY A 105 -15.25 -6.02 -8.28
CA GLY A 105 -13.85 -6.32 -7.99
C GLY A 105 -12.93 -5.12 -8.18
N THR A 106 -13.13 -4.34 -9.26
CA THR A 106 -12.36 -3.11 -9.47
C THR A 106 -12.66 -2.04 -8.43
N VAL A 107 -13.93 -1.86 -8.04
CA VAL A 107 -14.30 -0.88 -7.00
C VAL A 107 -13.71 -1.27 -5.64
N ALA A 108 -13.82 -2.54 -5.25
CA ALA A 108 -13.23 -3.04 -4.02
C ALA A 108 -11.70 -2.87 -3.99
N MET A 109 -11.03 -3.09 -5.12
CA MET A 109 -9.59 -2.89 -5.26
C MET A 109 -9.20 -1.41 -5.10
N LEU A 110 -9.95 -0.47 -5.71
CA LEU A 110 -9.70 0.96 -5.55
C LEU A 110 -9.87 1.42 -4.10
N ILE A 111 -10.89 0.92 -3.40
CA ILE A 111 -11.10 1.21 -1.98
C ILE A 111 -9.93 0.69 -1.14
N ALA A 112 -9.49 -0.55 -1.38
CA ALA A 112 -8.36 -1.15 -0.66
C ALA A 112 -7.05 -0.39 -0.90
N LEU A 113 -6.78 0.04 -2.13
CA LEU A 113 -5.61 0.86 -2.47
C LEU A 113 -5.65 2.23 -1.78
N GLY A 114 -6.81 2.89 -1.78
CA GLY A 114 -7.00 4.17 -1.08
C GLY A 114 -6.77 4.05 0.43
N ALA A 115 -7.39 3.04 1.06
CA ALA A 115 -7.20 2.77 2.49
C ALA A 115 -5.74 2.41 2.83
N GLY A 116 -5.08 1.63 1.96
CA GLY A 116 -3.67 1.28 2.10
C GLY A 116 -2.74 2.49 2.03
N ALA A 117 -2.94 3.36 1.03
CA ALA A 117 -2.17 4.59 0.87
C ALA A 117 -2.36 5.55 2.06
N MET A 118 -3.59 5.69 2.55
CA MET A 118 -3.89 6.49 3.74
C MET A 118 -3.18 5.95 4.99
N THR A 119 -3.23 4.63 5.21
CA THR A 119 -2.56 3.99 6.34
C THR A 119 -1.04 4.14 6.27
N ALA A 120 -0.46 3.97 5.08
CA ALA A 120 0.97 4.19 4.86
C ALA A 120 1.39 5.65 5.12
N GLY A 121 0.60 6.62 4.63
CA GLY A 121 0.84 8.05 4.90
C GLY A 121 0.81 8.39 6.38
N MET A 122 -0.18 7.87 7.12
CA MET A 122 -0.25 8.02 8.58
C MET A 122 0.93 7.37 9.28
N ALA A 123 1.38 6.20 8.81
CA ALA A 123 2.56 5.53 9.34
C ALA A 123 3.82 6.38 9.13
N PHE A 124 4.01 6.98 7.95
CA PHE A 124 5.14 7.88 7.70
C PHE A 124 5.09 9.12 8.60
N GLN A 125 3.93 9.75 8.74
CA GLN A 125 3.75 10.90 9.64
C GLN A 125 4.15 10.56 11.07
N LYS A 126 3.69 9.40 11.59
CA LYS A 126 3.99 8.97 12.96
C LYS A 126 5.47 8.62 13.17
N ASN A 127 6.17 8.16 12.14
CA ASN A 127 7.56 7.73 12.23
C ASN A 127 8.56 8.81 11.79
N VAL A 128 8.12 10.05 11.51
CA VAL A 128 9.00 11.12 11.02
C VAL A 128 10.14 11.40 12.00
N GLY A 129 9.89 11.35 13.32
CA GLY A 129 10.91 11.59 14.35
C GLY A 129 12.06 10.58 14.30
N ILE A 130 11.73 9.29 14.11
CA ILE A 130 12.74 8.24 13.95
C ILE A 130 13.56 8.49 12.67
N MET A 131 12.89 8.89 11.59
CA MET A 131 13.56 9.17 10.31
C MET A 131 14.52 10.36 10.42
N THR A 132 14.11 11.43 11.11
CA THR A 132 14.96 12.62 11.33
C THR A 132 16.12 12.34 12.27
N ASP A 133 15.96 11.46 13.25
CA ASP A 133 17.04 11.07 14.16
C ASP A 133 18.17 10.31 13.46
N PHE A 134 17.85 9.57 12.39
CA PHE A 134 18.85 8.86 11.56
C PHE A 134 19.60 9.80 10.62
N SER A 135 19.00 10.93 10.22
CA SER A 135 19.56 11.86 9.24
C SER A 135 20.10 13.15 9.89
N ARG A 136 20.57 13.08 11.13
CA ARG A 136 21.04 14.26 11.87
C ARG A 136 22.27 14.87 11.21
N VAL A 137 22.13 16.12 10.78
CA VAL A 137 23.24 16.93 10.22
C VAL A 137 24.12 17.53 11.32
N TYR A 138 23.57 17.70 12.52
CA TYR A 138 24.25 18.26 13.68
C TYR A 138 24.50 17.18 14.73
N ASP A 139 25.69 17.22 15.36
CA ASP A 139 26.10 16.25 16.38
C ASP A 139 25.24 16.36 17.66
N VAL A 140 24.82 17.57 18.01
CA VAL A 140 24.05 17.86 19.23
C VAL A 140 22.95 18.89 18.93
N VAL A 141 21.72 18.57 19.35
CA VAL A 141 20.57 19.49 19.32
C VAL A 141 19.97 19.52 20.72
N ILE A 142 19.88 20.72 21.31
CA ILE A 142 19.35 20.93 22.65
C ILE A 142 18.09 21.80 22.53
N HIS A 143 16.96 21.27 23.01
CA HIS A 143 15.70 21.99 23.08
C HIS A 143 15.54 22.57 24.49
N ASP A 144 15.28 23.88 24.58
CA ASP A 144 15.09 24.61 25.84
C ASP A 144 16.25 24.41 26.86
N PRO A 145 17.46 24.89 26.54
CA PRO A 145 18.66 24.62 27.33
C PRO A 145 18.56 25.19 28.75
N ASN A 146 18.82 24.36 29.74
CA ASN A 146 18.89 24.77 31.15
C ASN A 146 20.30 25.25 31.53
N ASP A 147 20.49 25.67 32.79
CA ASP A 147 21.79 26.17 33.27
C ASP A 147 22.90 25.11 33.23
N GLN A 148 22.56 23.82 33.37
CA GLN A 148 23.53 22.71 33.25
C GLN A 148 23.96 22.50 31.79
N ASP A 149 23.02 22.57 30.84
CA ASP A 149 23.32 22.46 29.41
C ASP A 149 24.26 23.60 28.97
N ASN A 150 23.99 24.82 29.44
CA ASN A 150 24.83 25.98 29.15
C ASN A 150 26.22 25.87 29.78
N ALA A 151 26.36 25.21 30.93
CA ALA A 151 27.66 24.93 31.52
C ALA A 151 28.44 23.89 30.69
N ALA A 152 27.79 22.79 30.29
CA ALA A 152 28.39 21.76 29.46
C ALA A 152 28.82 22.28 28.08
N LEU A 153 28.02 23.15 27.45
CA LEU A 153 28.36 23.78 26.17
C LEU A 153 29.65 24.63 26.24
N LYS A 154 29.95 25.26 27.39
CA LYS A 154 31.17 26.05 27.57
C LYS A 154 32.44 25.19 27.65
N GLU A 155 32.30 23.94 28.05
CA GLU A 155 33.40 22.98 28.12
C GLU A 155 33.68 22.31 26.76
N MET A 156 32.73 22.39 25.81
CA MET A 156 32.84 21.81 24.48
C MET A 156 33.53 22.75 23.49
N LYS A 157 34.29 22.18 22.55
CA LYS A 157 34.87 22.92 21.42
C LYS A 157 33.86 22.98 20.27
N ILE A 158 33.03 24.03 20.27
CA ILE A 158 31.98 24.22 19.26
C ILE A 158 32.58 24.83 17.99
N VAL A 159 32.43 24.15 16.85
CA VAL A 159 32.88 24.62 15.53
C VAL A 159 31.81 25.50 14.87
N GLU A 160 30.55 25.10 14.97
CA GLU A 160 29.41 25.81 14.42
C GLU A 160 28.25 25.81 15.41
N GLU A 161 27.70 27.00 15.69
CA GLU A 161 26.56 27.19 16.59
C GLU A 161 25.45 27.97 15.88
N SER A 162 24.23 27.41 15.93
CA SER A 162 23.03 28.02 15.38
C SER A 162 21.90 27.98 16.41
N LYS A 163 21.38 29.16 16.76
CA LYS A 163 20.31 29.32 17.76
C LYS A 163 19.01 29.68 17.07
N TYR A 164 18.01 28.83 17.23
CA TYR A 164 16.68 29.06 16.68
C TYR A 164 15.67 29.19 17.82
N LYS A 165 15.03 30.36 17.87
CA LYS A 165 13.81 30.53 18.66
C LYS A 165 12.62 30.03 17.86
N TYR A 166 11.89 29.11 18.45
CA TYR A 166 10.69 28.53 17.86
C TYR A 166 9.57 28.43 18.90
N LYS A 167 8.33 28.37 18.42
CA LYS A 167 7.14 28.09 19.21
C LYS A 167 6.46 26.87 18.64
N VAL A 168 6.16 25.89 19.49
CA VAL A 168 5.36 24.73 19.10
C VAL A 168 3.91 25.02 19.48
N ASP A 169 3.04 24.94 18.49
CA ASP A 169 1.59 24.79 18.67
C ASP A 169 1.23 23.35 18.32
N GLY A 170 0.12 22.82 18.84
CA GLY A 170 -0.23 21.40 18.71
C GLY A 170 -0.26 20.84 17.28
N GLU A 171 -0.33 21.72 16.27
CA GLU A 171 -0.32 21.37 14.85
C GLU A 171 0.95 21.80 14.10
N ALA A 172 1.74 22.77 14.61
CA ALA A 172 2.82 23.39 13.84
C ALA A 172 3.98 23.92 14.69
N VAL A 173 5.18 23.92 14.11
CA VAL A 173 6.38 24.54 14.69
C VAL A 173 6.68 25.84 13.95
N TYR A 174 6.61 26.96 14.67
CA TYR A 174 6.85 28.30 14.13
C TYR A 174 8.26 28.77 14.47
N TYR A 175 9.05 29.05 13.44
CA TYR A 175 10.39 29.62 13.59
C TYR A 175 10.39 31.12 13.31
N LEU A 176 11.20 31.87 14.05
CA LEU A 176 11.44 33.28 13.77
C LEU A 176 12.18 33.44 12.43
N ARG A 177 11.51 34.10 11.46
CA ARG A 177 12.03 34.32 10.10
C ARG A 177 13.45 34.89 10.09
N ASN A 178 13.74 35.86 10.96
CA ASN A 178 15.06 36.50 11.02
C ASN A 178 16.17 35.50 11.38
N ASN A 179 15.89 34.50 12.22
CA ASN A 179 16.87 33.47 12.58
C ASN A 179 17.15 32.53 11.40
N LEU A 180 16.10 32.14 10.67
CA LEU A 180 16.22 31.25 9.50
C LEU A 180 16.97 31.92 8.34
N THR A 181 16.73 33.21 8.08
CA THR A 181 17.41 33.91 6.97
C THR A 181 18.88 34.19 7.30
N ALA A 182 19.22 34.45 8.57
CA ALA A 182 20.58 34.77 8.98
C ALA A 182 21.50 33.54 8.97
N LYS A 183 20.98 32.39 9.41
CA LYS A 183 21.67 31.09 9.35
C LYS A 183 20.66 30.00 8.99
N PRO A 184 20.49 29.67 7.70
CA PRO A 184 19.58 28.60 7.31
C PRO A 184 20.08 27.26 7.88
N PRO A 185 19.18 26.42 8.44
CA PRO A 185 19.54 25.08 8.88
C PRO A 185 20.08 24.26 7.71
N LEU A 186 21.14 23.49 7.96
CA LEU A 186 21.61 22.50 7.01
C LEU A 186 20.61 21.34 6.97
N VAL A 187 20.25 20.89 5.75
CA VAL A 187 19.22 19.88 5.49
C VAL A 187 19.85 18.64 4.89
#